data_AF-A0A3N8LAM7-F1
#
_entry.id   AF-A0A3N8LAM7-F1
#
_cell.length_a   1.000
_cell.length_b   1.000
_cell.length_c   1.000
_cell.angle_alpha   90.00
_cell.angle_beta   90.00
_cell.angle_gamma   90.00
#
_symmetry.space_group_name_H-M   'P 1'
#
loop_
_entity.id
_entity.type
_entity.pdbx_description
1 polymer ?
#
loop_
_entity_poly.entity_id
_entity_poly.type
_entity_poly.pdbx_seq_one_letter_code
_entity_poly.pdbx_strand_id
1 'polypeptide(L)'
;MHRELSQPMGGIATMMRLPQATTTDGLDVCFVGVPLDLGTSNRSGSRFGPRQIRSESVLLRPYNMSFDIDGLDPSFAPGTGTPEVGGLTVQQDLEIVRGMKGLNIVGADIVEVSPPYDPFGTTALVGANLAFEMLCVMPGVACR
;
A
#
# COMPACT_ATOMS: atom_id res chain seq x y z
N MET A 1 3.76 16.47 9.62
CA MET A 1 4.96 16.09 10.38
C MET A 1 5.90 15.35 9.44
N HIS A 2 6.82 16.06 8.78
CA HIS A 2 7.79 15.45 7.87
C HIS A 2 8.88 14.77 8.73
N ARG A 3 8.80 13.45 8.91
CA ARG A 3 9.86 12.71 9.60
C ARG A 3 10.94 12.38 8.59
N GLU A 4 12.17 12.80 8.88
CA GLU A 4 13.34 12.35 8.15
C GLU A 4 13.43 10.83 8.31
N LEU A 5 13.33 10.10 7.19
CA LEU A 5 13.49 8.64 7.19
C LEU A 5 14.95 8.34 7.49
N SER A 6 15.26 7.99 8.73
CA SER A 6 16.59 7.57 9.15
C SER A 6 17.06 6.38 8.30
N GLN A 7 18.37 6.26 8.08
CA GLN A 7 18.92 5.20 7.23
C GLN A 7 18.51 3.78 7.71
N PRO A 8 18.17 2.84 6.80
CA PRO A 8 17.61 1.52 7.14
C PRO A 8 18.46 0.65 8.08
N MET A 9 19.76 0.91 8.17
CA MET A 9 20.71 0.08 8.92
C MET A 9 21.04 0.57 10.34
N GLY A 10 20.56 1.76 10.73
CA GLY A 10 20.82 2.35 12.07
C GLY A 10 19.58 2.44 12.96
N GLY A 11 19.80 2.47 14.28
CA GLY A 11 18.75 2.68 15.30
C GLY A 11 18.17 1.41 15.92
N ILE A 12 17.26 1.59 16.88
CA ILE A 12 16.54 0.47 17.52
C ILE A 12 15.49 -0.07 16.55
N ALA A 13 15.52 -1.38 16.27
CA ALA A 13 14.58 -2.05 15.39
C ALA A 13 13.20 -2.28 16.07
N THR A 14 12.44 -1.20 16.25
CA THR A 14 11.01 -1.27 16.58
C THR A 14 10.17 -1.55 15.33
N MET A 15 8.91 -1.97 15.49
CA MET A 15 8.03 -2.24 14.36
C MET A 15 7.84 -0.99 13.49
N MET A 16 8.19 -1.07 12.20
CA MET A 16 8.14 0.05 11.25
C MET A 16 8.88 1.32 11.74
N ARG A 17 9.86 1.17 12.65
CA ARG A 17 10.56 2.29 13.32
C ARG A 17 9.66 3.25 14.09
N LEU A 18 8.49 2.79 14.52
CA LEU A 18 7.59 3.56 15.36
C LEU A 18 8.18 3.76 16.76
N PRO A 19 7.82 4.84 17.47
CA PRO A 19 8.19 5.02 18.87
C PRO A 19 7.75 3.83 19.72
N GLN A 20 8.62 3.38 20.63
CA GLN A 20 8.25 2.37 21.61
C GLN A 20 7.38 3.01 22.70
N ALA A 21 6.17 2.50 22.89
CA ALA A 21 5.31 2.84 24.01
C ALA A 21 5.40 1.77 25.11
N THR A 22 5.31 2.18 26.37
CA THR A 22 5.28 1.29 27.55
C THR A 22 3.88 1.16 28.15
N THR A 23 2.95 2.04 27.79
CA THR A 23 1.53 2.00 28.14
C THR A 23 0.68 2.02 26.88
N THR A 24 -0.57 1.56 26.99
CA THR A 24 -1.61 1.66 25.95
C THR A 24 -2.44 2.93 26.05
N ASP A 25 -2.28 3.72 27.12
CA ASP A 25 -3.06 4.95 27.33
C ASP A 25 -2.85 5.95 26.18
N GLY A 26 -3.94 6.37 25.56
CA GLY A 26 -3.93 7.35 24.46
C GLY A 26 -3.46 6.81 23.11
N LEU A 27 -3.31 5.49 22.95
CA LEU A 27 -3.07 4.86 21.65
C LEU A 27 -4.39 4.36 21.06
N ASP A 28 -4.73 4.80 19.84
CA ASP A 28 -5.84 4.23 19.07
C ASP A 28 -5.50 2.82 18.57
N VAL A 29 -4.23 2.62 18.17
CA VAL A 29 -3.70 1.36 17.64
C VAL A 29 -2.26 1.17 18.11
N CYS A 30 -1.85 -0.07 18.41
CA CYS A 30 -0.47 -0.42 18.74
C CYS A 30 -0.03 -1.77 18.15
N PHE A 31 1.28 -1.95 17.95
CA PHE A 31 1.86 -3.22 17.51
C PHE A 31 2.40 -4.03 18.70
N VAL A 32 1.87 -5.25 18.88
CA VAL A 32 2.31 -6.17 19.94
C VAL A 32 2.91 -7.43 19.31
N GLY A 33 4.10 -7.82 19.75
CA GLY A 33 4.72 -9.09 19.36
C GLY A 33 4.49 -10.13 20.45
N VAL A 34 3.97 -11.31 20.10
CA VAL A 34 3.75 -12.43 21.04
C VAL A 34 4.76 -13.54 20.74
N PRO A 35 5.91 -13.60 21.46
CA PRO A 35 6.95 -14.59 21.20
C PRO A 35 6.64 -15.91 21.91
N LEU A 36 5.61 -16.64 21.46
CA LEU A 36 5.18 -17.91 22.05
C LEU A 36 5.11 -19.01 21.00
N ASP A 37 5.69 -20.17 21.30
CA ASP A 37 5.63 -21.37 20.46
C ASP A 37 5.53 -22.67 21.26
N LEU A 38 5.18 -22.60 22.55
CA LEU A 38 5.12 -23.79 23.43
C LEU A 38 4.07 -24.83 22.99
N GLY A 39 3.08 -24.43 22.19
CA GLY A 39 2.04 -25.31 21.66
C GLY A 39 2.39 -26.01 20.34
N THR A 40 3.57 -25.81 19.77
CA THR A 40 3.93 -26.44 18.49
C THR A 40 4.20 -27.93 18.66
N SER A 41 3.51 -28.78 17.91
CA SER A 41 3.67 -30.24 17.95
C SER A 41 4.82 -30.78 17.11
N ASN A 42 5.41 -29.95 16.23
CA ASN A 42 6.43 -30.36 15.28
C ASN A 42 7.59 -29.36 15.24
N ARG A 43 7.60 -28.44 14.27
CA ARG A 43 8.68 -27.46 14.08
C ARG A 43 8.46 -26.21 14.94
N SER A 44 9.27 -26.06 15.98
CA SER A 44 9.34 -24.87 16.84
C SER A 44 10.15 -23.74 16.20
N GLY A 45 10.15 -22.55 16.82
CA GLY A 45 10.96 -21.40 16.39
C GLY A 45 10.16 -20.12 16.12
N SER A 46 8.82 -20.17 16.10
CA SER A 46 8.00 -18.97 15.87
C SER A 46 8.16 -17.92 16.98
N ARG A 47 8.68 -18.30 18.16
CA ARG A 47 9.05 -17.36 19.24
C ARG A 47 10.05 -16.29 18.78
N PHE A 48 10.86 -16.56 17.76
CA PHE A 48 11.82 -15.62 17.19
C PHE A 48 11.21 -14.70 16.12
N GLY A 49 10.02 -15.04 15.61
CA GLY A 49 9.32 -14.34 14.54
C GLY A 49 9.11 -12.85 14.81
N PRO A 50 8.53 -12.43 15.95
CA PRO A 50 8.29 -11.02 16.23
C PRO A 50 9.57 -10.16 16.18
N ARG A 51 10.73 -10.71 16.57
CA ARG A 51 12.00 -9.99 16.50
C ARG A 51 12.49 -9.84 15.07
N GLN A 52 12.40 -10.89 14.26
CA GLN A 52 12.79 -10.80 12.84
C GLN A 52 11.83 -9.93 12.03
N ILE A 53 10.52 -10.01 12.26
CA ILE A 53 9.55 -9.12 11.60
C ILE A 53 9.92 -7.65 11.86
N ARG A 54 10.27 -7.30 13.11
CA ARG A 54 10.71 -5.94 13.45
C ARG A 54 12.02 -5.57 12.74
N SER A 55 13.00 -6.47 12.65
CA SER A 55 14.26 -6.17 11.95
C SER A 55 14.07 -5.94 10.46
N GLU A 56 13.21 -6.73 9.80
CA GLU A 56 12.92 -6.57 8.37
C GLU A 56 11.97 -5.40 8.08
N SER A 57 11.10 -5.04 9.03
CA SER A 57 10.12 -3.95 8.87
C SER A 57 10.76 -2.57 8.66
N VAL A 58 12.07 -2.42 8.88
CA VAL A 58 12.82 -1.18 8.60
C VAL A 58 12.87 -0.83 7.11
N LEU A 59 12.56 -1.80 6.23
CA LEU A 59 12.47 -1.61 4.79
C LEU A 59 11.12 -1.03 4.35
N LEU A 60 10.10 -1.08 5.22
CA LEU A 60 8.79 -0.50 4.93
C LEU A 60 8.91 1.02 4.84
N ARG A 61 8.18 1.56 3.88
CA ARG A 61 8.14 2.99 3.63
C ARG A 61 6.70 3.50 3.73
N PRO A 62 6.50 4.80 3.99
CA PRO A 62 5.25 5.27 4.56
C PRO A 62 4.04 5.18 3.64
N TYR A 63 4.23 5.28 2.32
CA TYR A 63 3.12 5.30 1.38
C TYR A 63 3.42 4.44 0.13
N ASN A 64 2.57 3.45 -0.08
CA ASN A 64 2.38 2.77 -1.37
C ASN A 64 0.95 3.08 -1.83
N MET A 65 0.81 3.58 -3.04
CA MET A 65 -0.48 3.83 -3.67
C MET A 65 -0.92 2.60 -4.46
N SER A 66 -1.81 1.81 -3.88
CA SER A 66 -2.44 0.70 -4.60
C SER A 66 -3.82 1.10 -5.07
N PHE A 67 -4.10 0.86 -6.35
CA PHE A 67 -5.38 1.19 -6.95
C PHE A 67 -6.03 -0.02 -7.60
N ASP A 68 -7.22 -0.33 -7.12
CA ASP A 68 -8.06 -1.39 -7.64
C ASP A 68 -8.96 -0.86 -8.75
N ILE A 69 -8.75 -1.32 -9.99
CA ILE A 69 -9.47 -0.79 -11.15
C ILE A 69 -10.94 -1.21 -11.17
N ASP A 70 -11.30 -2.25 -10.41
CA ASP A 70 -12.68 -2.71 -10.36
C ASP A 70 -13.60 -1.77 -9.56
N GLY A 71 -13.03 -0.84 -8.79
CA GLY A 71 -13.76 0.26 -8.14
C GLY A 71 -14.26 1.35 -9.10
N LEU A 72 -13.84 1.33 -10.37
CA LEU A 72 -14.42 2.18 -11.40
C LEU A 72 -15.77 1.64 -11.88
N ASP A 73 -16.62 2.53 -12.37
CA ASP A 73 -17.85 2.14 -13.02
C ASP A 73 -17.55 1.16 -14.18
N PRO A 74 -18.28 0.03 -14.29
CA PRO A 74 -18.04 -1.01 -15.29
C PRO A 74 -18.10 -0.52 -16.74
N SER A 75 -18.73 0.64 -16.99
CA SER A 75 -18.70 1.27 -18.32
C SER A 75 -17.31 1.73 -18.74
N PHE A 76 -16.42 2.02 -17.80
CA PHE A 76 -15.03 2.42 -18.05
C PHE A 76 -14.03 1.29 -17.81
N ALA A 77 -14.31 0.39 -16.87
CA ALA A 77 -13.45 -0.74 -16.54
C ALA A 77 -14.20 -2.08 -16.53
N PRO A 78 -14.72 -2.57 -17.67
CA PRO A 78 -15.49 -3.83 -17.72
C PRO A 78 -14.63 -5.09 -17.52
N GLY A 79 -13.33 -5.01 -17.79
CA GLY A 79 -12.37 -6.09 -17.75
C GLY A 79 -11.82 -6.42 -16.37
N THR A 80 -12.70 -6.73 -15.43
CA THR A 80 -12.36 -7.09 -14.04
C THR A 80 -13.10 -8.36 -13.61
N GLY A 81 -12.69 -8.98 -12.50
CA GLY A 81 -13.36 -10.16 -11.96
C GLY A 81 -14.72 -9.86 -11.29
N THR A 82 -14.85 -8.65 -10.73
CA THR A 82 -16.03 -8.22 -9.97
C THR A 82 -16.38 -6.77 -10.35
N PRO A 83 -17.28 -6.55 -11.32
CA PRO A 83 -17.64 -5.19 -11.71
C PRO A 83 -18.39 -4.44 -10.59
N GLU A 84 -17.90 -3.26 -10.16
CA GLU A 84 -18.49 -2.48 -9.06
C GLU A 84 -19.67 -1.61 -9.52
N VAL A 85 -20.89 -2.04 -9.23
CA VAL A 85 -22.10 -1.30 -9.61
C VAL A 85 -22.17 0.04 -8.87
N GLY A 86 -22.14 1.15 -9.61
CA GLY A 86 -22.09 2.49 -9.03
C GLY A 86 -20.69 2.95 -8.63
N GLY A 87 -19.66 2.31 -9.20
CA GLY A 87 -18.26 2.67 -9.04
C GLY A 87 -17.92 4.10 -9.49
N LEU A 88 -16.67 4.47 -9.24
CA LEU A 88 -16.16 5.80 -9.54
C LEU A 88 -16.14 6.07 -11.04
N THR A 89 -16.43 7.31 -11.42
CA THR A 89 -16.10 7.78 -12.78
C THR A 89 -14.59 8.02 -12.88
N VAL A 90 -14.04 7.86 -14.08
CA VAL A 90 -12.60 8.11 -14.33
C VAL A 90 -12.16 9.52 -13.90
N GLN A 91 -13.05 10.51 -13.99
CA GLN A 91 -12.76 11.88 -13.54
C GLN A 91 -12.52 11.96 -12.02
N GLN A 92 -13.40 11.36 -11.22
CA GLN A 92 -13.28 11.31 -9.76
C GLN A 92 -11.99 10.58 -9.36
N ASP A 93 -11.67 9.53 -10.11
CA ASP A 93 -10.50 8.72 -9.88
C ASP A 93 -9.20 9.50 -10.11
N LEU A 94 -9.13 10.23 -11.23
CA LEU A 94 -8.03 11.15 -11.51
C LEU A 94 -7.89 12.23 -10.44
N GLU A 95 -9.00 12.77 -9.91
CA GLU A 95 -8.96 13.73 -8.82
C GLU A 95 -8.38 13.13 -7.54
N ILE A 96 -8.76 11.89 -7.21
CA ILE A 96 -8.21 11.16 -6.06
C ILE A 96 -6.70 10.97 -6.24
N VAL A 97 -6.27 10.40 -7.37
CA VAL A 97 -4.84 10.14 -7.67
C VAL A 97 -4.05 11.45 -7.61
N ARG A 98 -4.53 12.52 -8.26
CA ARG A 98 -3.88 13.84 -8.26
C ARG A 98 -3.88 14.49 -6.88
N GLY A 99 -4.91 14.24 -6.07
CA GLY A 99 -5.02 14.70 -4.69
C GLY A 99 -3.95 14.10 -3.76
N MET A 100 -3.36 12.96 -4.13
CA MET A 100 -2.28 12.33 -3.37
C MET A 100 -0.91 13.02 -3.57
N LYS A 101 -0.83 14.06 -4.40
CA LYS A 101 0.40 14.83 -4.63
C LYS A 101 0.91 15.46 -3.32
N GLY A 102 2.21 15.33 -3.09
CA GLY A 102 2.89 15.82 -1.88
C GLY A 102 2.96 14.80 -0.75
N LEU A 103 2.34 13.63 -0.90
CA LEU A 103 2.64 12.46 -0.07
C LEU A 103 4.02 11.89 -0.46
N ASN A 104 4.70 11.29 0.52
CA ASN A 104 5.96 10.59 0.31
C ASN A 104 5.72 9.19 -0.31
N ILE A 105 5.12 9.17 -1.51
CA ILE A 105 4.80 7.96 -2.27
C ILE A 105 6.10 7.31 -2.72
N VAL A 106 6.25 6.03 -2.43
CA VAL A 106 7.46 5.25 -2.74
C VAL A 106 7.21 4.23 -3.84
N GLY A 107 5.99 3.75 -3.93
CA GLY A 107 5.55 2.83 -4.97
C GLY A 107 4.09 3.06 -5.29
N ALA A 108 3.70 2.60 -6.46
CA ALA A 108 2.31 2.51 -6.86
C ALA A 108 2.08 1.25 -7.68
N ASP A 109 0.92 0.63 -7.55
CA ASP A 109 0.48 -0.48 -8.37
C ASP A 109 -1.01 -0.36 -8.74
N ILE A 110 -1.35 -0.95 -9.89
CA ILE A 110 -2.72 -1.09 -10.36
C ILE A 110 -3.04 -2.58 -10.37
N VAL A 111 -4.17 -2.93 -9.75
CA VAL A 111 -4.63 -4.31 -9.59
C VAL A 111 -5.97 -4.53 -10.28
N GLU A 112 -6.39 -5.80 -10.31
CA GLU A 112 -7.66 -6.29 -10.91
C GLU A 112 -7.89 -6.00 -12.39
N VAL A 113 -6.84 -5.65 -13.15
CA VAL A 113 -6.92 -5.68 -14.61
C VAL A 113 -6.93 -7.13 -15.08
N SER A 114 -8.03 -7.57 -15.69
CA SER A 114 -8.22 -8.93 -16.20
C SER A 114 -8.27 -8.96 -17.73
N PRO A 115 -7.16 -9.30 -18.42
CA PRO A 115 -7.14 -9.45 -19.87
C PRO A 115 -8.20 -10.41 -20.44
N PRO A 116 -8.55 -11.54 -19.78
CA PRO A 116 -9.64 -12.40 -20.23
C PRO A 116 -11.01 -11.71 -20.30
N TYR A 117 -11.25 -10.71 -19.46
CA TYR A 117 -12.52 -9.97 -19.41
C TYR A 117 -12.45 -8.61 -20.12
N ASP A 118 -11.29 -8.24 -20.67
CA ASP A 118 -11.07 -6.99 -21.41
C ASP A 118 -10.86 -7.22 -22.92
N PRO A 119 -11.85 -7.76 -23.66
CA PRO A 119 -11.68 -8.13 -25.06
C PRO A 119 -11.35 -6.95 -25.98
N PHE A 120 -11.68 -5.73 -25.55
CA PHE A 120 -11.44 -4.49 -26.31
C PHE A 120 -10.26 -3.67 -25.76
N GLY A 121 -9.59 -4.11 -24.70
CA GLY A 121 -8.46 -3.40 -24.09
C GLY A 121 -8.85 -2.08 -23.41
N THR A 122 -10.12 -1.88 -23.08
CA THR A 122 -10.62 -0.62 -22.51
C THR A 122 -10.14 -0.45 -21.08
N THR A 123 -10.27 -1.49 -20.25
CA THR A 123 -9.76 -1.48 -18.87
C THR A 123 -8.24 -1.33 -18.84
N ALA A 124 -7.53 -2.02 -19.73
CA ALA A 124 -6.08 -1.92 -19.83
C ALA A 124 -5.63 -0.50 -20.22
N LEU A 125 -6.35 0.18 -21.11
CA LEU A 125 -6.06 1.56 -21.49
C LEU A 125 -6.33 2.55 -20.35
N VAL A 126 -7.45 2.39 -19.63
CA VAL A 126 -7.75 3.20 -18.44
C VAL A 126 -6.69 2.98 -17.37
N GLY A 127 -6.33 1.73 -17.08
CA GLY A 127 -5.27 1.38 -16.15
C GLY A 127 -3.92 1.98 -16.56
N ALA A 128 -3.54 1.93 -17.84
CA ALA A 128 -2.29 2.53 -18.31
C ALA A 128 -2.26 4.06 -18.11
N ASN A 129 -3.38 4.75 -18.36
CA ASN A 129 -3.47 6.20 -18.13
C ASN A 129 -3.45 6.55 -16.64
N LEU A 130 -4.13 5.76 -15.80
CA LEU A 130 -4.05 5.92 -14.34
C LEU A 130 -2.62 5.70 -13.86
N ALA A 131 -1.92 4.68 -14.33
CA ALA A 131 -0.53 4.42 -13.95
C ALA A 131 0.39 5.59 -14.29
N PHE A 132 0.17 6.23 -15.44
CA PHE A 132 0.89 7.43 -15.83
C PHE A 132 0.63 8.59 -14.85
N GLU A 133 -0.63 8.81 -14.45
CA GLU A 133 -1.00 9.85 -13.49
C GLU A 133 -0.44 9.58 -12.09
N MET A 134 -0.41 8.31 -11.66
CA MET A 134 0.23 7.87 -10.41
C MET A 134 1.74 8.16 -10.43
N LEU A 135 2.39 7.98 -11.58
CA LEU A 135 3.79 8.35 -11.75
C LEU A 135 3.99 9.87 -11.66
N CYS A 136 3.07 10.66 -12.23
CA CYS A 136 3.14 12.13 -12.19
C CYS A 136 3.03 12.73 -10.79
N VAL A 137 2.38 12.04 -9.85
CA VAL A 137 2.23 12.52 -8.46
C VAL A 137 3.37 12.07 -7.54
N MET A 138 4.31 11.25 -8.03
CA MET A 138 5.44 10.79 -7.24
C MET A 138 6.39 11.95 -6.86
N PRO A 139 7.04 11.87 -5.68
CA PRO A 139 8.01 12.87 -5.25
C PRO A 139 9.12 13.09 -6.28
N GLY A 140 9.42 14.35 -6.59
CA GLY A 140 10.51 14.72 -7.51
C GLY A 140 10.13 14.72 -9.00
N VAL A 141 8.91 14.32 -9.36
CA VAL A 141 8.41 14.44 -10.73
C VAL A 141 7.85 15.84 -10.97
N ALA A 142 8.42 16.54 -11.95
CA ALA A 142 7.96 17.87 -12.36
C ALA A 142 6.64 17.73 -13.14
N CYS A 143 5.53 17.96 -12.45
CA CYS A 143 4.21 18.07 -13.06
C CYS A 143 4.03 19.52 -13.56
N ARG A 144 3.84 19.68 -14.88
CA ARG A 144 3.66 20.97 -15.55
C ARG A 144 2.19 21.27 -15.80
#